data_AF-A0A497KZA3-F1
#
_entry.id   AF-A0A497KZA3-F1
#
_cell.length_a   1.000
_cell.length_b   1.000
_cell.length_c   1.000
_cell.angle_alpha   90.00
_cell.angle_beta   90.00
_cell.angle_gamma   90.00
#
_symmetry.space_group_name_H-M   'P 1'
#
loop_
_entity.id
_entity.type
_entity.pdbx_description
1 polymer ?
#
loop_
_entity_poly.entity_id
_entity_poly.type
_entity_poly.pdbx_seq_one_letter_code
_entity_poly.pdbx_strand_id
1 'polypeptide(L)'
;MSSRRGRRRAVDKWKGKRWFVVLTPPYFGERELFEVPADGPEKMLKRVLEATLYDVTSEDVRQQVIKMYFQVVAVEGDKAKTIFKG
;
A
#
# COMPACT_ATOMS: atom_id res chain seq x y z
N MET A 1 -31.34 -25.52 -28.56
CA MET A 1 -30.11 -24.77 -28.88
C MET A 1 -29.51 -24.23 -27.59
N SER A 2 -28.53 -24.94 -27.00
CA SER A 2 -27.90 -24.53 -25.73
C SER A 2 -26.80 -23.50 -26.01
N SER A 3 -27.02 -22.25 -25.60
CA SER A 3 -26.02 -21.19 -25.72
C SER A 3 -24.82 -21.54 -24.85
N ARG A 4 -23.71 -21.97 -25.47
CA ARG A 4 -22.41 -22.00 -24.80
C ARG A 4 -22.06 -20.57 -24.42
N ARG A 5 -22.33 -20.19 -23.16
CA ARG A 5 -21.81 -18.95 -22.58
C ARG A 5 -20.30 -19.01 -22.72
N GLY A 6 -19.75 -18.26 -23.69
CA GLY A 6 -18.32 -18.16 -23.90
C GLY A 6 -17.65 -17.83 -22.57
N ARG A 7 -16.78 -18.73 -22.11
CA ARG A 7 -15.90 -18.51 -20.97
C ARG A 7 -15.11 -17.25 -21.31
N ARG A 8 -15.46 -16.10 -20.70
CA ARG A 8 -14.72 -14.85 -20.88
C ARG A 8 -13.24 -15.18 -20.64
N ARG A 9 -12.37 -14.90 -21.61
CA ARG A 9 -10.92 -15.09 -21.47
C ARG A 9 -10.52 -14.46 -20.13
N ALA A 10 -9.91 -15.24 -19.25
CA ALA A 10 -9.39 -14.72 -18.00
C ALA A 10 -8.33 -13.67 -18.35
N VAL A 11 -8.70 -12.40 -18.25
CA VAL A 11 -7.75 -11.30 -18.40
C VAL A 11 -6.84 -11.36 -17.20
N ASP A 12 -5.54 -11.40 -17.46
CA ASP A 12 -4.52 -11.38 -16.43
C ASP A 12 -4.60 -10.05 -15.67
N LYS A 13 -5.12 -10.12 -14.45
CA LYS A 13 -5.37 -8.95 -13.60
C LYS A 13 -4.07 -8.31 -13.09
N TRP A 14 -2.93 -9.00 -13.19
CA TRP A 14 -1.65 -8.47 -12.75
C TRP A 14 -1.06 -7.47 -13.73
N LYS A 15 -1.33 -7.63 -15.03
CA LYS A 15 -0.84 -6.70 -16.07
C LYS A 15 -1.39 -5.28 -15.95
N GLY A 16 -2.51 -5.09 -15.26
CA GLY A 16 -3.12 -3.78 -15.03
C GLY A 16 -2.71 -3.10 -13.73
N LYS A 17 -1.88 -3.72 -12.90
CA LYS A 17 -1.46 -3.16 -11.61
C LYS A 17 -0.27 -2.23 -11.79
N ARG A 18 -0.31 -1.11 -11.07
CA ARG A 18 0.84 -0.23 -10.87
C ARG A 18 1.34 -0.37 -9.45
N TRP A 19 2.65 -0.20 -9.28
CA TRP A 19 3.31 -0.23 -7.98
C TRP A 19 3.31 1.17 -7.39
N PHE A 20 2.86 1.28 -6.15
CA PHE A 20 2.84 2.54 -5.42
C PHE A 20 3.76 2.44 -4.22
N VAL A 21 4.63 3.43 -4.05
CA VAL A 21 5.54 3.53 -2.91
C VAL A 21 4.81 4.24 -1.78
N VAL A 22 4.63 3.54 -0.67
CA VAL A 22 4.02 4.08 0.54
C VAL A 22 5.09 4.79 1.35
N LEU A 23 4.84 6.07 1.62
CA LEU A 23 5.70 6.92 2.44
C LEU A 23 5.17 7.02 3.87
N THR A 24 6.08 7.10 4.84
CA THR A 24 5.75 7.50 6.20
C THR A 24 5.26 8.94 6.23
N PRO A 25 4.49 9.32 7.26
CA PRO A 25 4.13 10.71 7.48
C PRO A 25 5.35 11.63 7.66
N PRO A 26 5.24 12.94 7.40
CA PRO A 26 6.37 13.87 7.46
C PRO A 26 7.07 13.93 8.82
N TYR A 27 6.32 13.78 9.91
CA TYR A 27 6.85 13.77 11.27
C TYR A 27 7.65 12.50 11.61
N PHE A 28 7.65 11.49 10.74
CA PHE A 28 8.52 10.32 10.78
C PHE A 28 9.64 10.36 9.73
N GLY A 29 9.85 11.50 9.07
CA GLY A 29 10.95 11.72 8.13
C GLY A 29 10.69 11.26 6.69
N GLU A 30 9.43 11.09 6.27
CA GLU A 30 9.03 10.74 4.89
C GLU A 30 9.82 9.59 4.25
N ARG A 31 10.01 8.50 5.00
CA ARG A 31 10.72 7.30 4.56
C ARG A 31 9.81 6.38 3.74
N GLU A 32 10.41 5.58 2.87
CA GLU A 32 9.72 4.55 2.09
C GLU A 32 9.52 3.31 2.97
N LEU A 33 8.26 2.84 3.11
CA LEU A 33 7.94 1.65 3.91
C LEU A 33 7.68 0.43 3.03
N PHE A 34 6.75 0.56 2.07
CA PHE A 34 6.21 -0.56 1.33
C PHE A 34 5.97 -0.21 -0.13
N GLU A 35 6.11 -1.20 -1.00
CA GLU A 35 5.61 -1.14 -2.37
C GLU A 35 4.31 -1.94 -2.46
N VAL A 36 3.22 -1.26 -2.79
CA VAL A 36 1.88 -1.86 -2.83
C VAL A 36 1.35 -1.82 -4.25
N PRO A 37 0.96 -2.97 -4.82
CA PRO A 37 0.35 -2.98 -6.13
C PRO A 37 -1.14 -2.60 -6.04
N ALA A 38 -1.58 -1.67 -6.87
CA ALA A 38 -2.97 -1.29 -7.01
C ALA A 38 -3.33 -1.01 -8.48
N ASP A 39 -4.60 -1.20 -8.83
CA ASP A 39 -5.07 -0.95 -10.20
C ASP A 39 -5.20 0.56 -10.50
N GLY A 40 -5.13 1.41 -9.48
CA GLY A 40 -5.27 2.87 -9.59
C GLY A 40 -5.10 3.57 -8.24
N PRO A 41 -4.86 4.89 -8.23
CA PRO A 41 -4.58 5.68 -7.02
C PRO A 41 -5.79 5.73 -6.08
N GLU A 42 -7.01 5.76 -6.65
CA GLU A 42 -8.28 5.72 -5.91
C GLU A 42 -8.45 4.47 -5.04
N LYS A 43 -7.86 3.33 -5.46
CA LYS A 43 -7.89 2.08 -4.70
C LYS A 43 -6.85 2.02 -3.59
N MET A 44 -5.85 2.91 -3.59
CA MET A 44 -4.87 3.04 -2.51
C MET A 44 -5.40 3.86 -1.35
N LEU A 45 -6.29 4.83 -1.61
CA LEU A 45 -6.89 5.66 -0.57
C LEU A 45 -7.60 4.81 0.49
N LYS A 46 -7.46 5.21 1.77
CA LYS A 46 -8.04 4.55 2.95
C LYS A 46 -7.54 3.12 3.21
N ARG A 47 -6.53 2.62 2.48
CA ARG A 47 -5.82 1.39 2.88
C ARG A 47 -5.07 1.64 4.17
N VAL A 48 -5.11 0.65 5.06
CA VAL A 48 -4.35 0.64 6.31
C VAL A 48 -3.25 -0.39 6.16
N LEU A 49 -2.02 0.03 6.42
CA LEU A 49 -0.81 -0.79 6.39
C LEU A 49 -0.29 -0.95 7.81
N GLU A 50 0.10 -2.17 8.15
CA GLU A 50 0.80 -2.47 9.39
C GLU A 50 2.31 -2.38 9.12
N ALA A 51 3.03 -1.62 9.94
CA ALA A 51 4.49 -1.58 9.96
C ALA A 51 4.98 -1.72 11.39
N THR A 52 6.25 -2.05 11.57
CA THR A 52 6.86 -2.00 12.90
C THR A 52 7.49 -0.64 13.16
N LEU A 53 7.64 -0.26 14.43
CA LEU A 53 8.38 0.96 14.78
C LEU A 53 9.82 0.90 14.25
N TYR A 54 10.42 -0.29 14.24
CA TYR A 54 11.75 -0.51 13.66
C TYR A 54 11.81 -0.15 12.17
N ASP A 55 10.78 -0.46 11.39
CA ASP A 55 10.74 -0.11 9.96
C ASP A 55 10.70 1.41 9.74
N VAL A 56 10.16 2.15 10.71
CA VAL A 56 10.03 3.60 10.66
C VAL A 56 11.31 4.30 11.15
N THR A 57 11.86 3.89 12.30
CA THR A 57 13.00 4.56 12.95
C THR A 57 14.35 3.95 12.55
N SER A 58 14.41 2.65 12.35
CA SER A 58 15.63 1.86 12.08
C SER A 58 16.71 1.96 13.15
N GLU A 59 16.33 2.24 14.41
CA GLU A 59 17.27 2.49 15.51
C GLU A 59 17.55 1.25 16.36
N ASP A 60 16.51 0.61 16.90
CA ASP A 60 16.66 -0.52 17.83
C ASP A 60 15.83 -1.73 17.37
N VAL A 61 16.47 -2.89 17.23
CA VAL A 61 15.84 -4.15 16.83
C VAL A 61 14.71 -4.56 17.78
N ARG A 62 14.77 -4.16 19.05
CA ARG A 62 13.71 -4.42 20.05
C ARG A 62 12.38 -3.76 19.67
N GLN A 63 12.41 -2.73 18.83
CA GLN A 63 11.22 -2.01 18.37
C GLN A 63 10.36 -2.78 17.37
N GLN A 64 10.82 -3.95 16.88
CA GLN A 64 10.03 -4.82 16.00
C GLN A 64 8.73 -5.34 16.65
N VAL A 65 8.65 -5.37 17.98
CA VAL A 65 7.45 -5.80 18.72
C VAL A 65 6.33 -4.75 18.63
N ILE A 66 6.68 -3.49 18.41
CA ILE A 66 5.73 -2.38 18.39
C ILE A 66 5.13 -2.28 16.99
N LYS A 67 3.84 -2.59 16.89
CA LYS A 67 3.06 -2.47 15.66
C LYS A 67 2.48 -1.07 15.53
N MET A 68 2.50 -0.56 14.31
CA MET A 68 1.98 0.76 13.94
C MET A 68 1.11 0.62 12.70
N TYR A 69 0.03 1.38 12.67
CA TYR A 69 -0.95 1.39 11.59
C TYR A 69 -0.90 2.73 10.85
N PHE A 70 -0.65 2.66 9.55
CA PHE A 70 -0.57 3.81 8.66
C PHE A 70 -1.71 3.76 7.65
N GLN A 71 -2.49 4.83 7.57
CA GLN A 71 -3.59 4.95 6.61
C GLN A 71 -3.20 5.85 5.45
N VAL A 72 -3.36 5.39 4.22
CA VAL A 72 -3.13 6.21 3.01
C VAL A 72 -4.23 7.27 2.88
N VAL A 73 -3.84 8.54 2.80
CA VAL A 73 -4.77 9.69 2.68
C VAL A 73 -4.69 10.37 1.33
N ALA A 74 -3.54 10.31 0.66
CA ALA A 74 -3.34 10.94 -0.64
C ALA A 74 -2.36 10.11 -1.47
N VAL A 75 -2.47 10.24 -2.79
CA VAL A 75 -1.54 9.62 -3.74
C VAL A 75 -1.13 10.68 -4.76
N GLU A 76 0.18 10.90 -4.87
CA GLU A 76 0.80 11.86 -5.78
C GLU A 76 1.68 11.08 -6.77
N GLY A 77 1.19 10.90 -7.99
CA GLY A 77 1.83 10.01 -8.97
C GLY A 77 1.83 8.57 -8.47
N ASP A 78 3.02 8.04 -8.20
CA ASP A 78 3.23 6.69 -7.67
C ASP A 78 3.53 6.69 -6.15
N LYS A 79 3.56 7.86 -5.49
CA LYS A 79 3.83 8.00 -4.06
C LYS A 79 2.53 8.11 -3.26
N ALA A 80 2.35 7.22 -2.30
CA ALA A 80 1.20 7.21 -1.40
C ALA A 80 1.58 7.84 -0.05
N LYS A 81 0.96 8.98 0.28
CA LYS A 81 1.13 9.66 1.57
C LYS A 81 0.22 9.05 2.61
N THR A 82 0.77 8.81 3.80
CA THR A 82 0.04 8.20 4.91
C THR A 82 -0.10 9.12 6.12
N ILE A 83 -1.05 8.78 6.99
CA ILE A 83 -1.18 9.31 8.35
C ILE A 83 -1.07 8.16 9.34
N PHE A 84 -0.53 8.44 10.52
CA PHE A 84 -0.55 7.50 11.63
C PHE A 84 -1.97 7.37 12.19
N LYS A 85 -2.43 6.14 12.38
CA LYS A 85 -3.76 5.82 12.89
C LYS A 85 -3.75 5.24 14.30
N GLY A 86 -2.69 4.52 14.67
CA GLY A 86 -2.56 3.88 15.99
C GLY A 86 -1.45 2.85 16.01
#